data_AF-A0A2I2FZF1-F1
#
_entry.id   AF-A0A2I2FZF1-F1
#
_cell.length_a   1.000
_cell.length_b   1.000
_cell.length_c   1.000
_cell.angle_alpha   90.00
_cell.angle_beta   90.00
_cell.angle_gamma   90.00
#
_symmetry.space_group_name_H-M   'P 1'
#
loop_
_entity.id
_entity.type
_entity.pdbx_description
1 polymer ?
#
loop_
_entity_poly.entity_id
_entity_poly.type
_entity_poly.pdbx_seq_one_letter_code
_entity_poly.pdbx_strand_id
1 'polypeptide(L)'
;MSNVTEIRERIFERTEAQRLVIKLHTEKLDSVDYRVSTCKFINELFPDWEKDPRIRFLAVEIRGDRTFMIVDVNNFDYDFDTAHKTETILPVYVLWQHKRKGWFLIRWPQEDGPLATKVAELHRLNGFDATTPFIADFNTSVVYDKPR
;
A
#
# COMPACT_ATOMS: atom_id res chain seq x y z
N MET A 1 -5.53 -18.42 -15.56
CA MET A 1 -5.88 -17.12 -14.96
C MET A 1 -5.29 -17.14 -13.57
N SER A 2 -4.40 -16.21 -13.22
CA SER A 2 -3.76 -16.31 -11.90
C SER A 2 -4.77 -16.03 -10.79
N ASN A 3 -4.95 -17.00 -9.89
CA ASN A 3 -5.79 -16.85 -8.71
C ASN A 3 -5.03 -16.09 -7.60
N VAL A 4 -5.71 -15.69 -6.53
CA VAL A 4 -5.11 -14.90 -5.44
C VAL A 4 -3.93 -15.64 -4.76
N THR A 5 -3.99 -16.96 -4.71
CA THR A 5 -2.92 -17.80 -4.14
C THR A 5 -1.63 -17.71 -4.96
N GLU A 6 -1.72 -17.90 -6.28
CA GLU A 6 -0.56 -17.85 -7.17
C GLU A 6 0.13 -16.47 -7.14
N ILE A 7 -0.64 -15.38 -7.12
CA ILE A 7 -0.04 -14.04 -7.08
C ILE A 7 0.62 -13.77 -5.73
N ARG A 8 0.04 -14.27 -4.63
CA ARG A 8 0.64 -14.20 -3.30
C ARG A 8 1.95 -14.97 -3.24
N GLU A 9 2.01 -16.18 -3.79
CA GLU A 9 3.24 -16.97 -3.90
C GLU A 9 4.30 -16.20 -4.70
N ARG A 10 3.93 -15.64 -5.85
CA ARG A 10 4.84 -14.81 -6.66
C ARG A 10 5.37 -13.57 -5.95
N ILE A 11 4.60 -12.98 -5.03
CA ILE A 11 5.07 -11.85 -4.22
C ILE A 11 6.15 -12.34 -3.22
N PHE A 12 5.93 -13.49 -2.58
CA PHE A 12 6.82 -14.08 -1.60
C PHE A 12 7.99 -14.91 -2.16
N GLU A 13 8.03 -15.18 -3.47
CA GLU A 13 9.23 -15.71 -4.16
C GLU A 13 10.45 -14.78 -3.97
N ARG A 14 10.19 -13.48 -3.75
CA ARG A 14 11.20 -12.47 -3.44
C ARG A 14 11.44 -12.43 -1.95
N THR A 15 12.69 -12.64 -1.55
CA THR A 15 13.11 -12.58 -0.14
C THR A 15 13.51 -11.17 0.27
N GLU A 16 13.87 -10.31 -0.70
CA GLU A 16 14.19 -8.91 -0.46
C GLU A 16 12.97 -8.09 -0.03
N ALA A 17 13.23 -7.02 0.73
CA ALA A 17 12.23 -6.02 1.03
C ALA A 17 11.77 -5.34 -0.27
N GLN A 18 10.46 -5.18 -0.43
CA GLN A 18 9.85 -4.58 -1.61
C GLN A 18 8.62 -3.76 -1.23
N ARG A 19 8.26 -2.79 -2.08
CA ARG A 19 7.05 -2.00 -1.92
C ARG A 19 6.05 -2.33 -3.02
N LEU A 20 4.87 -2.78 -2.63
CA LEU A 20 3.78 -3.13 -3.51
C LEU A 20 2.80 -1.96 -3.62
N VAL A 21 2.52 -1.53 -4.84
CA VAL A 21 1.43 -0.61 -5.17
C VAL A 21 0.29 -1.42 -5.77
N ILE A 22 -0.77 -1.63 -5.00
CA ILE A 22 -1.96 -2.34 -5.46
C ILE A 22 -2.95 -1.33 -6.05
N LYS A 23 -3.25 -1.49 -7.34
CA LYS A 23 -4.17 -0.63 -8.08
C LYS A 23 -5.51 -1.33 -8.29
N LEU A 24 -6.59 -0.64 -7.92
CA LEU A 24 -7.97 -1.07 -8.16
C LEU A 24 -8.84 0.08 -8.69
N HIS A 25 -10.00 -0.26 -9.25
CA HIS A 25 -11.07 0.71 -9.47
C HIS A 25 -11.77 1.00 -8.14
N THR A 26 -11.91 2.26 -7.78
CA THR A 26 -12.53 2.71 -6.51
C THR A 26 -13.96 2.17 -6.35
N GLU A 27 -14.69 1.93 -7.45
CA GLU A 27 -16.03 1.32 -7.45
C GLU A 27 -16.08 -0.07 -6.78
N LYS A 28 -14.94 -0.74 -6.60
CA LYS A 28 -14.83 -2.02 -5.89
C LYS A 28 -14.77 -1.88 -4.37
N LEU A 29 -14.60 -0.66 -3.86
CA LEU A 29 -14.53 -0.35 -2.44
C LEU A 29 -15.87 0.20 -1.95
N ASP A 30 -16.05 0.14 -0.63
CA ASP A 30 -17.15 0.81 0.02
C ASP A 30 -16.79 2.29 0.21
N SER A 31 -17.52 3.16 -0.48
CA SER A 31 -17.34 4.61 -0.39
C SER A 31 -17.76 5.20 0.96
N VAL A 32 -18.49 4.46 1.80
CA VAL A 32 -18.84 4.89 3.17
C VAL A 32 -17.64 4.74 4.10
N ASP A 33 -16.83 3.68 3.90
CA ASP A 33 -15.64 3.41 4.71
C ASP A 33 -14.54 2.76 3.87
N TYR A 34 -13.68 3.60 3.30
CA TYR A 34 -12.52 3.17 2.53
C TYR A 34 -11.49 2.43 3.39
N ARG A 35 -11.37 2.74 4.68
CA ARG A 35 -10.41 2.05 5.56
C ARG A 35 -10.83 0.60 5.74
N VAL A 36 -12.08 0.36 6.11
CA VAL A 36 -12.60 -1.00 6.33
C VAL A 36 -12.57 -1.81 5.03
N SER A 37 -13.02 -1.23 3.91
CA SER A 37 -13.07 -1.95 2.64
C SER A 37 -11.68 -2.27 2.08
N THR A 38 -10.69 -1.39 2.24
CA THR A 38 -9.30 -1.69 1.85
C THR A 38 -8.64 -2.71 2.77
N CYS A 39 -8.83 -2.63 4.09
CA CYS A 39 -8.33 -3.65 5.02
C CYS A 39 -8.90 -5.04 4.69
N LYS A 40 -10.20 -5.13 4.35
CA LYS A 40 -10.82 -6.38 3.90
C LYS A 40 -10.16 -6.92 2.64
N PHE A 41 -9.93 -6.07 1.64
CA PHE A 41 -9.24 -6.46 0.41
C PHE A 41 -7.80 -6.93 0.69
N ILE A 42 -7.05 -6.23 1.54
CA ILE A 42 -5.69 -6.64 1.92
C ILE A 42 -5.73 -8.00 2.62
N ASN A 43 -6.71 -8.25 3.48
CA ASN A 43 -6.87 -9.55 4.14
C ASN A 43 -7.23 -10.68 3.18
N GLU A 44 -7.91 -10.40 2.06
CA GLU A 44 -8.13 -11.41 1.00
C GLU A 44 -6.82 -11.79 0.28
N LEU A 45 -5.92 -10.82 0.06
CA LEU A 45 -4.63 -11.05 -0.58
C LEU A 45 -3.58 -11.64 0.38
N PHE A 46 -3.57 -11.16 1.61
CA PHE A 46 -2.67 -11.53 2.69
C PHE A 46 -3.51 -11.84 3.96
N PRO A 47 -3.99 -13.08 4.10
CA PRO A 47 -4.75 -13.47 5.29
C PRO A 47 -3.94 -13.24 6.57
N ASP A 48 -4.60 -12.69 7.60
CA ASP A 48 -4.00 -12.39 8.91
C ASP A 48 -2.79 -11.44 8.85
N TRP A 49 -2.71 -10.57 7.83
CA TRP A 49 -1.58 -9.66 7.62
C TRP A 49 -1.21 -8.81 8.83
N GLU A 50 -2.17 -8.44 9.68
CA GLU A 50 -1.91 -7.67 10.90
C GLU A 50 -0.98 -8.38 11.89
N LYS A 51 -0.93 -9.72 11.82
CA LYS A 51 -0.06 -10.58 12.66
C LYS A 51 1.19 -11.03 11.91
N ASP A 52 1.29 -10.76 10.62
CA ASP A 52 2.41 -11.16 9.79
C ASP A 52 3.46 -10.04 9.76
N PRO A 53 4.63 -10.19 10.41
CA PRO A 53 5.64 -9.14 10.46
C PRO A 53 6.22 -8.79 9.07
N ARG A 54 5.98 -9.63 8.06
CA ARG A 54 6.40 -9.37 6.68
C ARG A 54 5.55 -8.31 6.02
N ILE A 55 4.30 -8.09 6.44
CA ILE A 55 3.35 -7.24 5.73
C ILE A 55 3.09 -5.97 6.52
N ARG A 56 3.30 -4.81 5.87
CA ARG A 56 2.98 -3.49 6.43
C ARG A 56 2.08 -2.73 5.46
N PHE A 57 0.80 -2.62 5.80
CA PHE A 57 -0.15 -1.84 5.00
C PHE A 57 -0.06 -0.35 5.37
N LEU A 58 0.66 0.43 4.56
CA LEU A 58 1.10 1.79 4.92
C LEU A 58 0.10 2.88 4.57
N ALA A 59 -0.49 2.83 3.38
CA ALA A 59 -1.32 3.93 2.91
C ALA A 59 -2.32 3.51 1.83
N VAL A 60 -3.39 4.31 1.73
CA VAL A 60 -4.41 4.27 0.69
C VAL A 60 -4.52 5.65 0.09
N GLU A 61 -4.39 5.73 -1.21
CA GLU A 61 -4.62 6.95 -1.97
C GLU A 61 -5.76 6.75 -2.96
N ILE A 62 -6.74 7.65 -2.93
CA ILE A 62 -7.92 7.62 -3.78
C ILE A 62 -7.86 8.83 -4.71
N ARG A 63 -7.90 8.59 -6.03
CA ARG A 63 -7.86 9.61 -7.09
C ARG A 63 -8.78 9.22 -8.23
N GLY A 64 -9.83 10.02 -8.44
CA GLY A 64 -10.87 9.74 -9.42
C GLY A 64 -11.46 8.34 -9.22
N ASP A 65 -11.44 7.56 -10.30
CA ASP A 65 -11.93 6.17 -10.32
C ASP A 65 -10.91 5.14 -9.83
N ARG A 66 -9.75 5.56 -9.30
CA ARG A 66 -8.66 4.68 -8.87
C ARG A 66 -8.33 4.80 -7.40
N THR A 67 -8.05 3.65 -6.80
CA THR A 67 -7.45 3.55 -5.48
C THR A 67 -6.11 2.81 -5.58
N PHE A 68 -5.13 3.32 -4.86
CA PHE A 68 -3.77 2.80 -4.77
C PHE A 68 -3.47 2.47 -3.31
N MET A 69 -3.21 1.20 -3.02
CA MET A 69 -2.80 0.74 -1.69
C MET A 69 -1.30 0.49 -1.69
N ILE A 70 -0.60 1.02 -0.69
CA ILE A 70 0.85 0.89 -0.53
C ILE A 70 1.10 -0.12 0.58
N VAL A 71 1.78 -1.21 0.25
CA VAL A 71 2.12 -2.28 1.18
C VAL A 71 3.61 -2.56 1.08
N ASP A 72 4.32 -2.48 2.20
CA ASP A 72 5.69 -2.99 2.26
C ASP A 72 5.66 -4.48 2.60
N VAL A 73 6.48 -5.25 1.89
CA VAL A 73 6.63 -6.70 2.06
C VAL A 73 8.09 -7.00 2.42
N ASN A 74 8.32 -7.81 3.45
CA ASN A 74 9.62 -8.17 4.02
C ASN A 74 10.48 -6.98 4.50
N ASN A 75 9.86 -5.82 4.77
CA ASN A 75 10.54 -4.65 5.33
C ASN A 75 10.62 -4.75 6.86
N PHE A 76 11.44 -5.69 7.37
CA PHE A 76 11.53 -5.99 8.80
C PHE A 76 12.15 -4.87 9.63
N ASP A 77 13.00 -4.05 9.00
CA ASP A 77 13.68 -2.91 9.64
C ASP A 77 12.84 -1.62 9.63
N TYR A 78 11.56 -1.73 9.24
CA TYR A 78 10.65 -0.60 9.24
C TYR A 78 10.41 -0.06 10.66
N ASP A 79 10.72 1.22 10.84
CA ASP A 79 10.48 1.96 12.07
C ASP A 79 9.51 3.11 11.82
N PHE A 80 8.31 3.00 12.38
CA PHE A 80 7.24 4.00 12.25
C PHE A 80 7.63 5.37 12.83
N ASP A 81 8.44 5.39 13.88
CA ASP A 81 8.81 6.61 14.59
C ASP A 81 9.75 7.44 13.73
N THR A 82 10.64 6.80 12.97
CA THR A 82 11.61 7.46 12.10
C THR A 82 11.24 7.48 10.62
N ALA A 83 10.17 6.80 10.20
CA ALA A 83 9.75 6.70 8.78
C ALA A 83 9.51 8.05 8.07
N HIS A 84 9.22 9.13 8.80
CA HIS A 84 9.11 10.48 8.24
C HIS A 84 10.46 11.14 7.88
N LYS A 85 11.58 10.62 8.42
CA LYS A 85 12.95 11.08 8.15
C LYS A 85 13.67 10.16 7.17
N THR A 86 13.27 8.89 7.16
CA THR A 86 13.93 7.85 6.38
C THR A 86 13.16 7.62 5.09
N GLU A 87 13.72 8.08 3.97
CA GLU A 87 13.22 7.76 2.63
C GLU A 87 13.69 6.36 2.24
N THR A 88 13.18 5.31 2.89
CA THR A 88 13.59 3.93 2.59
C THR A 88 13.22 3.57 1.15
N ILE A 89 14.23 3.56 0.28
CA ILE A 89 14.13 3.19 -1.13
C ILE A 89 14.03 1.67 -1.21
N LEU A 90 12.87 1.19 -1.66
CA LEU A 90 12.62 -0.22 -1.90
C LEU A 90 12.29 -0.45 -3.38
N PRO A 91 12.62 -1.63 -3.95
CA PRO A 91 12.09 -2.05 -5.23
C PRO A 91 10.56 -1.97 -5.26
N VAL A 92 10.01 -1.12 -6.13
CA VAL A 92 8.57 -0.95 -6.29
C VAL A 92 8.01 -1.94 -7.31
N TYR A 93 6.91 -2.59 -6.96
CA TYR A 93 6.13 -3.43 -7.85
C TYR A 93 4.68 -2.96 -7.87
N VAL A 94 4.07 -2.94 -9.06
CA VAL A 94 2.64 -2.65 -9.20
C VAL A 94 1.89 -3.95 -9.36
N LEU A 95 0.87 -4.13 -8.51
CA LEU A 95 -0.11 -5.19 -8.60
C LEU A 95 -1.43 -4.63 -9.11
N TRP A 96 -1.99 -5.22 -10.17
CA TRP A 96 -3.36 -4.91 -10.59
C TRP A 96 -4.08 -6.13 -11.15
N GLN A 97 -5.41 -6.10 -11.07
CA GLN A 97 -6.25 -7.13 -11.64
C GLN A 97 -6.83 -6.69 -12.99
N HIS A 98 -6.42 -7.34 -14.07
CA HIS A 98 -7.00 -7.13 -15.40
C HIS A 98 -8.26 -7.99 -15.58
N LYS A 99 -9.37 -7.36 -16.02
CA LYS A 99 -10.70 -8.01 -16.14
C LYS A 99 -10.70 -9.37 -16.83
N ARG A 100 -9.88 -9.56 -17.87
CA ARG A 100 -9.82 -10.82 -18.65
C ARG A 100 -8.57 -11.66 -18.45
N LYS A 101 -7.52 -11.10 -17.85
CA LYS A 101 -6.18 -11.72 -17.83
C LYS A 101 -5.70 -12.07 -16.42
N GLY A 102 -6.49 -11.74 -15.39
CA GLY A 102 -6.13 -11.99 -13.99
C GLY A 102 -5.15 -10.97 -13.45
N TRP A 103 -4.35 -11.38 -12.47
CA TRP A 103 -3.38 -10.52 -11.79
C TRP A 103 -2.11 -10.29 -12.58
N PHE A 104 -1.59 -9.06 -12.50
CA PHE A 104 -0.31 -8.63 -13.04
C PHE A 104 0.54 -8.08 -11.90
N LEU A 105 1.77 -8.56 -11.79
CA LEU A 105 2.81 -8.02 -10.93
C LEU A 105 3.96 -7.56 -11.81
N ILE A 106 4.25 -6.27 -11.81
CA ILE A 106 5.24 -5.65 -12.69
C ILE A 106 6.18 -4.78 -11.88
N ARG A 107 7.49 -4.92 -12.11
CA ARG A 107 8.52 -4.07 -11.52
C ARG A 107 8.41 -2.65 -12.08
N TRP A 108 8.47 -1.64 -11.21
CA TRP A 108 8.36 -0.23 -11.59
C TRP A 108 9.52 0.64 -11.04
N PRO A 109 10.74 0.54 -11.60
CA PRO A 109 11.95 1.13 -11.02
C PRO A 109 11.93 2.65 -10.88
N GLN A 110 11.25 3.34 -11.80
CA GLN A 110 11.16 4.80 -11.73
C GLN A 110 10.44 5.31 -10.47
N GLU A 111 9.69 4.47 -9.76
CA GLU A 111 8.97 4.85 -8.53
C GLU A 111 9.72 4.50 -7.25
N ASP A 112 10.88 3.85 -7.31
CA ASP A 112 11.62 3.43 -6.10
C ASP A 112 11.92 4.61 -5.16
N GLY A 113 12.46 5.69 -5.73
CA GLY A 113 12.73 6.93 -5.02
C GLY A 113 11.46 7.74 -4.75
N PRO A 114 10.68 8.12 -5.79
CA PRO A 114 9.49 8.95 -5.62
C PRO A 114 8.49 8.41 -4.60
N LEU A 115 8.26 7.10 -4.57
CA LEU A 115 7.34 6.49 -3.63
C LEU A 115 7.91 6.45 -2.20
N ALA A 116 9.24 6.35 -2.04
CA ALA A 116 9.88 6.45 -0.73
C ALA A 116 9.69 7.85 -0.11
N THR A 117 9.97 8.91 -0.88
CA THR A 117 9.71 10.29 -0.46
C THR A 117 8.24 10.50 -0.09
N LYS A 118 7.32 9.97 -0.90
CA LYS A 118 5.88 10.10 -0.65
C LYS A 118 5.43 9.39 0.64
N VAL A 119 5.93 8.19 0.92
CA VAL A 119 5.64 7.48 2.17
C VAL A 119 6.16 8.27 3.37
N ALA A 120 7.39 8.77 3.31
CA ALA A 120 7.94 9.62 4.37
C ALA A 120 7.11 10.91 4.58
N GLU A 121 6.65 11.53 3.50
CA GLU A 121 5.77 12.68 3.57
C GLU A 121 4.42 12.35 4.22
N LEU A 122 3.82 11.19 3.92
CA LEU A 122 2.57 10.76 4.59
C LEU A 122 2.77 10.58 6.09
N HIS A 123 3.90 10.02 6.53
CA HIS A 123 4.23 9.97 7.96
C HIS A 123 4.36 11.35 8.58
N ARG A 124 5.03 12.26 7.87
CA ARG A 124 5.18 13.66 8.30
C ARG A 124 3.81 14.33 8.43
N LEU A 125 2.92 14.18 7.46
CA LEU A 125 1.63 14.86 7.46
C LEU A 125 0.63 14.29 8.48
N ASN A 126 0.66 12.98 8.78
CA ASN A 126 -0.34 12.35 9.65
C ASN A 126 -0.01 12.39 11.16
N GLY A 127 1.23 12.67 11.57
CA GLY A 127 1.55 12.79 13.00
C GLY A 127 1.95 11.48 13.69
N PHE A 128 2.30 11.55 14.98
CA PHE A 128 2.71 10.38 15.77
C PHE A 128 1.53 9.50 16.21
N ASP A 129 0.35 10.07 16.42
CA ASP A 129 -0.85 9.34 16.87
C ASP A 129 -1.57 8.58 15.75
N ALA A 130 -1.13 8.72 14.50
CA ALA A 130 -1.82 8.16 13.35
C ALA A 130 -1.59 6.65 13.20
N THR A 131 -2.62 5.96 12.72
CA THR A 131 -2.57 4.52 12.47
C THR A 131 -2.62 4.23 10.97
N THR A 132 -1.70 3.37 10.54
CA THR A 132 -1.68 2.89 9.16
C THR A 132 -2.85 1.94 8.89
N PRO A 133 -3.40 1.90 7.66
CA PRO A 133 -2.97 2.72 6.54
C PRO A 133 -3.36 4.20 6.70
N PHE A 134 -2.51 5.11 6.25
CA PHE A 134 -2.89 6.51 6.07
C PHE A 134 -3.89 6.62 4.92
N ILE A 135 -4.99 7.35 5.11
CA ILE A 135 -6.00 7.53 4.07
C ILE A 135 -5.86 8.93 3.49
N ALA A 136 -5.58 9.02 2.19
CA ALA A 136 -5.57 10.27 1.43
C ALA A 136 -6.60 10.18 0.30
N ASP A 137 -7.79 10.74 0.54
CA ASP A 137 -8.85 10.82 -0.47
C ASP A 137 -8.80 12.17 -1.20
N PHE A 138 -8.24 12.17 -2.41
CA PHE A 138 -8.16 13.37 -3.25
C PHE A 138 -9.43 13.62 -4.07
N ASN A 139 -10.45 12.77 -3.97
CA ASN A 139 -11.78 13.09 -4.48
C ASN A 139 -12.53 14.06 -3.55
N THR A 140 -12.07 14.15 -2.30
CA THR A 140 -12.52 15.10 -1.30
C THR A 140 -11.34 15.99 -0.88
N SER A 141 -11.57 16.92 0.04
CA SER A 141 -10.48 17.71 0.62
C SER A 141 -9.69 16.85 1.59
N VAL A 142 -8.41 16.60 1.30
CA VAL A 142 -7.51 15.92 2.24
C VAL A 142 -7.17 16.88 3.37
N VAL A 143 -7.54 16.52 4.60
CA VAL A 143 -7.22 17.28 5.82
C VAL A 143 -6.32 16.42 6.69
N TYR A 144 -5.17 16.96 7.08
CA TYR A 144 -4.24 16.33 7.99
C TYR A 144 -4.38 16.99 9.36
N ASP A 145 -4.81 16.23 10.36
CA ASP A 145 -5.21 16.76 11.66
C ASP A 145 -4.00 17.19 12.52
N LYS A 146 -2.84 16.50 12.38
CA LYS A 146 -1.65 16.70 13.22
C LYS A 146 -0.32 16.45 12.47
N PRO A 147 0.13 17.35 11.59
CA PRO A 147 1.44 17.19 10.94
C PRO A 147 2.60 17.24 11.95
N ARG A 148 3.67 16.49 11.66
CA ARG A 148 4.98 16.48 12.32
C ARG A 148 5.88 17.58 11.77
#